data_AF-I2CQZ7-F1
#
_entry.id   AF-I2CQZ7-F1
#
_cell.length_a   1.000
_cell.length_b   1.000
_cell.length_c   1.000
_cell.angle_alpha   90.00
_cell.angle_beta   90.00
_cell.angle_gamma   90.00
#
_symmetry.space_group_name_H-M   'P 1'
#
loop_
_entity.id
_entity.type
_entity.pdbx_description
1 polymer ?
#
loop_
_entity_poly.entity_id
_entity_poly.type
_entity_poly.pdbx_seq_one_letter_code
_entity_poly.pdbx_strand_id
1 'polypeptide(L)'
;MLEVVIENSLPIALKIKGDHVAERRLHDFYKNVLLPSIKWHAGRTAATVRKVALACQYRLLQNKTTTKRMRSACILDIALQSMRLLQTNLEDYDATSRQLAASCLDKILGICGTIDGVFHSSSSVSSTLRHLLPDLMKCLDDTSADVRQTTFRVLETLFSLPGISSVFPSAVLKDTVELLLVHLDEQECAYGLINIILNRISKLDFEIEKILIEHGVGLQPINT
;
A
#
# COMPACT_ATOMS: atom_id res chain seq x y z
N MET A 1 -8.73 2.88 40.30
CA MET A 1 -7.27 2.64 40.26
C MET A 1 -7.03 1.68 39.10
N LEU A 2 -6.82 2.22 37.90
CA LEU A 2 -6.46 1.49 36.68
C LEU A 2 -5.56 2.45 35.91
N GLU A 3 -4.25 2.26 36.07
CA GLU A 3 -3.22 2.92 35.28
C GLU A 3 -3.30 2.40 33.85
N VAL A 4 -3.67 3.27 32.92
CA VAL A 4 -3.43 3.01 31.50
C VAL A 4 -1.98 3.40 31.24
N VAL A 5 -1.12 2.39 31.24
CA VAL A 5 0.26 2.46 30.77
C VAL A 5 0.21 2.84 29.29
N ILE A 6 0.44 4.11 28.99
CA ILE A 6 0.73 4.58 27.64
C ILE A 6 2.17 4.15 27.37
N GLU A 7 2.34 3.01 26.69
CA GLU A 7 3.64 2.58 26.18
C GLU A 7 4.16 3.62 25.18
N ASN A 8 5.05 4.48 25.69
CA ASN A 8 5.98 5.29 24.94
C ASN A 8 6.84 4.40 24.03
N SER A 9 6.51 4.29 22.75
CA SER A 9 7.45 3.77 21.75
C SER A 9 7.11 4.21 20.33
N LEU A 10 7.09 5.53 20.11
CA LEU A 10 7.47 6.11 18.82
C LEU A 10 8.67 7.02 19.07
N PRO A 11 9.87 6.69 18.54
CA PRO A 11 11.05 7.47 18.82
C PRO A 11 10.99 8.83 18.12
N ILE A 12 11.32 9.84 18.91
CA ILE A 12 11.95 11.11 18.52
C ILE A 12 11.07 12.03 17.68
N ALA A 13 10.69 13.13 18.34
CA ALA A 13 10.13 14.35 17.77
C ALA A 13 10.66 14.68 16.37
N LEU A 14 9.91 14.30 15.34
CA LEU A 14 9.93 14.96 14.04
C LEU A 14 9.45 16.39 14.26
N LYS A 15 10.39 17.28 14.61
CA LYS A 15 10.19 18.73 14.73
C LYS A 15 10.05 19.31 13.32
N ILE A 16 9.06 18.84 12.58
CA ILE A 16 8.60 19.49 11.36
C ILE A 16 7.93 20.77 11.83
N LYS A 17 8.44 21.92 11.40
CA LYS A 17 7.83 23.24 11.58
C LYS A 17 6.54 23.27 10.74
N GLY A 18 5.54 22.51 11.17
CA GLY A 18 4.27 22.28 10.51
C GLY A 18 3.20 23.19 11.07
N ASP A 19 2.29 23.63 10.21
CA ASP A 19 1.06 24.26 10.67
C ASP A 19 0.19 23.20 11.35
N HIS A 20 0.34 23.08 12.67
CA HIS A 20 -0.40 22.13 13.50
C HIS A 20 -1.92 22.29 13.38
N VAL A 21 -2.41 23.48 13.02
CA VAL A 21 -3.84 23.72 12.78
C VAL A 21 -4.27 23.05 11.47
N ALA A 22 -3.49 23.20 10.40
CA ALA A 22 -3.77 22.54 9.13
C ALA A 22 -3.64 21.01 9.21
N GLU A 23 -2.67 20.49 9.96
CA GLU A 23 -2.52 19.05 10.21
C GLU A 23 -3.72 18.49 10.98
N ARG A 24 -4.16 19.18 12.05
CA ARG A 24 -5.35 18.79 12.80
C ARG A 24 -6.62 18.83 11.94
N ARG A 25 -6.81 19.88 11.14
CA ARG A 25 -7.97 19.97 10.22
C ARG A 25 -7.99 18.84 9.20
N LEU A 26 -6.81 18.45 8.69
CA LEU A 26 -6.69 17.31 7.77
C LEU A 26 -7.05 16.02 8.49
N HIS A 27 -6.51 15.79 9.69
CA HIS A 27 -6.84 14.63 10.52
C HIS A 27 -8.35 14.54 10.78
N ASP A 28 -8.97 15.62 11.24
CA ASP A 28 -10.41 15.69 11.51
C ASP A 28 -11.24 15.45 10.25
N PHE A 29 -10.83 15.99 9.10
CA PHE A 29 -11.52 15.75 7.83
C PHE A 29 -11.45 14.27 7.43
N TYR A 30 -10.28 13.64 7.52
CA TYR A 30 -10.16 12.21 7.25
C TYR A 30 -11.02 11.39 8.19
N LYS A 31 -10.88 11.62 9.50
CA LYS A 31 -11.54 10.85 10.54
C LYS A 31 -13.07 10.95 10.49
N ASN A 32 -13.59 12.17 10.31
CA ASN A 32 -15.01 12.44 10.48
C ASN A 32 -15.79 12.46 9.16
N VAL A 33 -15.12 12.64 8.02
CA VAL A 33 -15.78 12.78 6.72
C VAL A 33 -15.32 11.70 5.74
N LEU A 34 -14.02 11.61 5.48
CA LEU A 34 -13.51 10.80 4.36
C LEU A 34 -13.57 9.29 4.66
N LEU A 35 -12.98 8.84 5.76
CA LEU A 35 -12.93 7.42 6.13
C LEU A 35 -14.32 6.80 6.35
N PRO A 36 -15.28 7.47 7.02
CA PRO A 36 -16.64 6.97 7.12
C PRO A 36 -17.32 6.78 5.75
N SER A 37 -17.00 7.64 4.78
CA SER A 37 -17.56 7.60 3.43
C SER A 37 -16.94 6.49 2.56
N ILE A 38 -15.71 6.06 2.86
CA ILE A 38 -15.02 4.94 2.18
C ILE A 38 -15.43 3.58 2.72
N LYS A 39 -15.92 3.54 3.96
CA LYS A 39 -16.36 2.30 4.59
C LYS A 39 -17.46 1.63 3.74
N TRP A 40 -17.35 0.32 3.59
CA TRP A 40 -18.33 -0.46 2.86
C TRP A 40 -19.72 -0.37 3.52
N HIS A 41 -20.72 -0.10 2.68
CA HIS A 41 -22.13 -0.14 3.03
C HIS A 41 -22.91 -0.64 1.81
N ALA A 42 -23.98 -1.38 2.06
CA ALA A 42 -24.85 -1.93 1.01
C ALA A 42 -25.68 -0.82 0.34
N GLY A 43 -25.99 -1.03 -0.95
CA GLY A 43 -26.88 -0.17 -1.73
C GLY A 43 -26.17 0.74 -2.73
N ARG A 44 -26.86 1.07 -3.83
CA ARG A 44 -26.30 1.84 -4.97
C ARG A 44 -25.85 3.26 -4.58
N THR A 45 -26.65 3.94 -3.75
CA THR A 45 -26.31 5.27 -3.25
C THR A 45 -25.02 5.22 -2.42
N ALA A 46 -24.93 4.24 -1.51
CA ALA A 46 -23.75 4.06 -0.69
C ALA A 46 -22.50 3.72 -1.52
N ALA A 47 -22.63 2.88 -2.55
CA ALA A 47 -21.54 2.60 -3.48
C ALA A 47 -21.08 3.86 -4.23
N THR A 48 -22.01 4.71 -4.66
CA THR A 48 -21.69 5.99 -5.32
C THR A 48 -20.95 6.94 -4.38
N VAL A 49 -21.44 7.11 -3.15
CA VAL A 49 -20.77 7.92 -2.12
C VAL A 49 -19.34 7.43 -1.90
N ARG A 50 -19.16 6.11 -1.81
CA ARG A 50 -17.86 5.49 -1.62
C ARG A 50 -16.90 5.73 -2.77
N LYS A 51 -17.35 5.56 -4.02
CA LYS A 51 -16.56 5.87 -5.21
C LYS A 51 -16.13 7.33 -5.23
N VAL A 52 -17.04 8.26 -4.90
CA VAL A 52 -16.72 9.69 -4.80
C VAL A 52 -15.68 9.94 -3.70
N ALA A 53 -15.83 9.30 -2.54
CA ALA A 53 -14.87 9.42 -1.44
C ALA A 53 -13.48 8.87 -1.81
N LEU A 54 -13.41 7.73 -2.51
CA LEU A 54 -12.16 7.18 -3.06
C LEU A 54 -11.51 8.14 -4.06
N ALA A 55 -12.29 8.74 -4.96
CA ALA A 55 -11.79 9.73 -5.91
C ALA A 55 -11.27 11.00 -5.20
N CYS A 56 -11.99 11.51 -4.20
CA CYS A 56 -11.55 12.62 -3.36
C CYS A 56 -10.24 12.30 -2.65
N GLN A 57 -10.14 11.11 -2.04
CA GLN A 57 -8.92 10.66 -1.39
C GLN A 57 -7.75 10.58 -2.37
N TYR A 58 -7.95 9.99 -3.54
CA TYR A 58 -6.93 9.89 -4.57
C TYR A 58 -6.41 11.29 -4.97
N ARG A 59 -7.31 12.25 -5.18
CA ARG A 59 -6.95 13.64 -5.49
C ARG A 59 -6.21 14.33 -4.34
N LEU A 60 -6.61 14.09 -3.09
CA LEU A 60 -5.90 14.60 -1.92
C LEU A 60 -4.48 14.04 -1.85
N LEU A 61 -4.29 12.75 -2.11
CA LEU A 61 -2.99 12.09 -2.10
C LEU A 61 -2.06 12.53 -3.25
N GLN A 62 -2.61 13.00 -4.36
CA GLN A 62 -1.84 13.64 -5.44
C GLN A 62 -1.29 15.02 -5.06
N ASN A 63 -1.88 15.69 -4.06
CA ASN A 63 -1.45 17.02 -3.65
C ASN A 63 -0.20 16.95 -2.75
N LYS A 64 0.93 17.50 -3.23
CA LYS A 64 2.21 17.50 -2.50
C LYS A 64 2.12 18.08 -1.08
N THR A 65 1.27 19.08 -0.85
CA THR A 65 1.07 19.69 0.48
C THR A 65 0.38 18.71 1.42
N THR A 66 -0.66 18.01 0.94
CA THR A 66 -1.32 16.95 1.71
C THR A 66 -0.36 15.81 2.00
N THR A 67 0.37 15.31 0.99
CA THR A 67 1.40 14.27 1.16
C THR A 67 2.44 14.66 2.21
N LYS A 68 2.91 15.92 2.20
CA LYS A 68 3.87 16.42 3.19
C LYS A 68 3.29 16.40 4.60
N ARG A 69 2.01 16.78 4.77
CA ARG A 69 1.33 16.74 6.07
C ARG A 69 1.10 15.31 6.54
N MET A 70 0.77 14.37 5.65
CA MET A 70 0.57 12.96 6.01
C MET A 70 1.84 12.27 6.55
N ARG A 71 3.03 12.85 6.33
CA ARG A 71 4.28 12.36 6.95
C ARG A 71 4.43 12.74 8.42
N SER A 72 3.58 13.62 8.97
CA SER A 72 3.64 13.93 10.39
C SER A 72 3.14 12.75 11.22
N ALA A 73 3.78 12.51 12.37
CA ALA A 73 3.40 11.43 13.28
C ALA A 73 1.91 11.51 13.71
N CYS A 74 1.32 12.71 13.66
CA CYS A 74 -0.09 12.96 13.98
C CYS A 74 -1.07 12.31 12.97
N ILE A 75 -0.64 11.96 11.76
CA ILE A 75 -1.54 11.48 10.67
C ILE A 75 -1.23 10.03 10.27
N LEU A 76 -0.23 9.39 10.88
CA LEU A 76 0.12 7.99 10.58
C LEU A 76 -1.00 7.01 10.98
N ASP A 77 -1.70 7.28 12.08
CA ASP A 77 -2.87 6.50 12.52
C ASP A 77 -3.99 6.50 11.47
N ILE A 78 -4.22 7.65 10.85
CA ILE A 78 -5.19 7.83 9.76
C ILE A 78 -4.73 7.11 8.50
N ALA A 79 -3.44 7.17 8.16
CA ALA A 79 -2.89 6.43 7.03
C ALA A 79 -3.10 4.92 7.19
N LEU A 80 -2.86 4.37 8.38
CA LEU A 80 -3.08 2.95 8.69
C LEU A 80 -4.56 2.54 8.63
N GLN A 81 -5.44 3.32 9.24
CA GLN A 81 -6.89 3.11 9.15
C GLN A 81 -7.36 3.18 7.70
N SER A 82 -6.82 4.13 6.93
CA SER A 82 -7.13 4.25 5.52
C SER A 82 -6.68 3.03 4.73
N MET A 83 -5.47 2.50 4.94
CA MET A 83 -5.03 1.29 4.23
C MET A 83 -5.97 0.10 4.45
N ARG A 84 -6.41 -0.12 5.70
CA ARG A 84 -7.36 -1.19 6.02
C ARG A 84 -8.71 -1.00 5.33
N LEU A 85 -9.22 0.22 5.26
CA LEU A 85 -10.47 0.50 4.56
C LEU A 85 -10.31 0.35 3.04
N LEU A 86 -9.19 0.80 2.48
CA LEU A 86 -8.92 0.65 1.05
C LEU A 86 -8.78 -0.83 0.65
N GLN A 87 -8.16 -1.65 1.50
CA GLN A 87 -8.09 -3.10 1.32
C GLN A 87 -9.49 -3.71 1.11
N THR A 88 -10.48 -3.33 1.94
CA THR A 88 -11.86 -3.84 1.77
C THR A 88 -12.55 -3.38 0.47
N ASN A 89 -11.99 -2.40 -0.23
CA ASN A 89 -12.51 -1.90 -1.51
C ASN A 89 -11.79 -2.50 -2.73
N LEU A 90 -10.77 -3.33 -2.52
CA LEU A 90 -10.13 -4.11 -3.59
C LEU A 90 -11.05 -5.19 -4.15
N GLU A 91 -12.10 -5.58 -3.42
CA GLU A 91 -13.11 -6.55 -3.87
C GLU A 91 -14.46 -5.87 -4.22
N ASP A 92 -14.47 -4.54 -4.41
CA ASP A 92 -15.70 -3.83 -4.79
C ASP A 92 -16.20 -4.30 -6.18
N TYR A 93 -17.52 -4.34 -6.38
CA TYR A 93 -18.09 -4.82 -7.65
C TYR A 93 -17.73 -3.91 -8.84
N ASP A 94 -17.46 -2.63 -8.58
CA ASP A 94 -17.13 -1.65 -9.61
C ASP A 94 -15.61 -1.54 -9.82
N ALA A 95 -15.16 -1.76 -11.06
CA ALA A 95 -13.74 -1.75 -11.41
C ALA A 95 -13.05 -0.39 -11.15
N THR A 96 -13.75 0.73 -11.33
CA THR A 96 -13.19 2.05 -11.04
C THR A 96 -12.98 2.23 -9.53
N SER A 97 -13.89 1.73 -8.69
CA SER A 97 -13.73 1.73 -7.23
C SER A 97 -12.49 0.93 -6.83
N ARG A 98 -12.32 -0.29 -7.37
CA ARG A 98 -11.14 -1.13 -7.11
C ARG A 98 -9.84 -0.45 -7.54
N GLN A 99 -9.81 0.11 -8.75
CA GLN A 99 -8.66 0.84 -9.28
C GLN A 99 -8.30 2.06 -8.42
N LEU A 100 -9.30 2.85 -7.99
CA LEU A 100 -9.08 4.01 -7.11
C LEU A 100 -8.57 3.57 -5.74
N ALA A 101 -9.08 2.45 -5.20
CA ALA A 101 -8.61 1.90 -3.93
C ALA A 101 -7.13 1.49 -4.02
N ALA A 102 -6.76 0.71 -5.05
CA ALA A 102 -5.38 0.32 -5.32
C ALA A 102 -4.47 1.55 -5.56
N SER A 103 -4.95 2.55 -6.30
CA SER A 103 -4.21 3.80 -6.53
C SER A 103 -3.96 4.60 -5.25
N CYS A 104 -4.93 4.60 -4.33
CA CYS A 104 -4.75 5.23 -3.02
C CYS A 104 -3.76 4.43 -2.15
N LEU A 105 -3.79 3.10 -2.20
CA LEU A 105 -2.86 2.23 -1.50
C LEU A 105 -1.41 2.48 -1.96
N ASP A 106 -1.17 2.52 -3.28
CA ASP A 106 0.14 2.89 -3.85
C ASP A 106 0.68 4.19 -3.23
N LYS A 107 -0.14 5.24 -3.21
CA LYS A 107 0.27 6.54 -2.67
C LYS A 107 0.51 6.51 -1.17
N ILE A 108 -0.33 5.83 -0.39
CA ILE A 108 -0.14 5.75 1.06
C ILE A 108 1.10 4.93 1.40
N LEU A 109 1.31 3.78 0.75
CA LEU A 109 2.53 2.98 0.94
C LEU A 109 3.77 3.81 0.61
N GLY A 110 3.78 4.52 -0.51
CA GLY A 110 4.89 5.40 -0.88
C GLY A 110 5.13 6.52 0.14
N ILE A 111 4.07 7.10 0.72
CA ILE A 111 4.20 8.08 1.82
C ILE A 111 4.83 7.44 3.05
N CYS A 112 4.29 6.31 3.51
CA CYS A 112 4.80 5.60 4.68
C CYS A 112 6.25 5.14 4.47
N GLY A 113 6.64 4.75 3.25
CA GLY A 113 8.01 4.37 2.89
C GLY A 113 9.03 5.49 3.07
N THR A 114 8.60 6.75 3.10
CA THR A 114 9.48 7.91 3.34
C THR A 114 9.59 8.31 4.81
N ILE A 115 8.96 7.58 5.73
CA ILE A 115 8.98 7.87 7.16
C ILE A 115 9.88 6.83 7.85
N ASP A 116 11.01 7.29 8.37
CA ASP A 116 12.00 6.44 9.03
C ASP A 116 11.39 5.62 10.17
N GLY A 117 11.68 4.32 10.19
CA GLY A 117 11.28 3.41 11.27
C GLY A 117 9.82 2.95 11.27
N VAL A 118 8.94 3.47 10.39
CA VAL A 118 7.50 3.13 10.39
C VAL A 118 7.25 1.63 10.26
N PHE A 119 8.01 0.95 9.40
CA PHE A 119 7.86 -0.48 9.15
C PHE A 119 8.68 -1.37 10.10
N HIS A 120 9.63 -0.81 10.85
CA HIS A 120 10.47 -1.54 11.81
C HIS A 120 9.88 -1.58 13.23
N SER A 121 9.16 -0.53 13.62
CA SER A 121 8.77 -0.34 15.03
C SER A 121 7.33 -0.73 15.36
N SER A 122 6.50 -1.09 14.37
CA SER A 122 5.06 -1.31 14.61
C SER A 122 4.55 -2.66 14.09
N SER A 123 4.25 -3.56 15.02
CA SER A 123 3.61 -4.86 14.74
C SER A 123 2.26 -4.72 14.00
N SER A 124 1.58 -3.59 14.19
CA SER A 124 0.30 -3.26 13.53
C SER A 124 0.47 -2.91 12.05
N VAL A 125 1.60 -2.30 11.67
CA VAL A 125 1.91 -2.00 10.26
C VAL A 125 2.25 -3.29 9.53
N SER A 126 3.17 -4.09 10.08
CA SER A 126 3.56 -5.37 9.47
C SER A 126 2.37 -6.32 9.33
N SER A 127 1.47 -6.36 10.32
CA SER A 127 0.24 -7.16 10.20
C SER A 127 -0.67 -6.64 9.09
N THR A 128 -0.84 -5.32 8.96
CA THR A 128 -1.65 -4.73 7.87
C THR A 128 -1.07 -5.12 6.50
N LEU A 129 0.25 -5.04 6.30
CA LEU A 129 0.90 -5.45 5.05
C LEU A 129 0.76 -6.94 4.75
N ARG A 130 0.86 -7.80 5.77
CA ARG A 130 0.67 -9.26 5.62
C ARG A 130 -0.75 -9.64 5.16
N HIS A 131 -1.77 -8.90 5.61
CA HIS A 131 -3.14 -9.13 5.14
C HIS A 131 -3.37 -8.51 3.76
N LEU A 132 -2.70 -7.40 3.44
CA LEU A 132 -2.86 -6.71 2.17
C LEU A 132 -2.31 -7.52 0.97
N LEU A 133 -1.16 -8.19 1.14
CA LEU A 133 -0.50 -8.89 0.03
C LEU A 133 -1.43 -9.93 -0.65
N PRO A 134 -2.09 -10.87 0.06
CA PRO A 134 -3.01 -11.82 -0.58
C PRO A 134 -4.13 -11.14 -1.38
N ASP A 135 -4.69 -10.03 -0.90
CA ASP A 135 -5.77 -9.32 -1.60
C ASP A 135 -5.25 -8.60 -2.85
N LEU A 136 -4.02 -8.09 -2.81
CA LEU A 136 -3.35 -7.58 -4.02
C LEU A 136 -3.08 -8.70 -5.02
N MET A 137 -2.63 -9.87 -4.56
CA MET A 137 -2.39 -11.02 -5.44
C MET A 137 -3.67 -11.45 -6.18
N LYS A 138 -4.83 -11.50 -5.51
CA LYS A 138 -6.13 -11.75 -6.16
C LYS A 138 -6.47 -10.70 -7.23
N CYS A 139 -6.06 -9.44 -7.03
CA CYS A 139 -6.33 -8.37 -8.00
C CYS A 139 -5.48 -8.48 -9.28
N LEU A 140 -4.48 -9.37 -9.32
CA LEU A 140 -3.78 -9.71 -10.56
C LEU A 140 -4.66 -10.54 -11.50
N ASP A 141 -5.68 -11.24 -10.99
CA ASP A 141 -6.67 -11.96 -11.81
C ASP A 141 -7.90 -11.10 -12.16
N ASP A 142 -7.85 -9.79 -11.94
CA ASP A 142 -8.98 -8.91 -12.21
C ASP A 142 -9.31 -8.84 -13.70
N THR A 143 -10.60 -8.90 -14.03
CA THR A 143 -11.12 -8.71 -15.40
C THR A 143 -10.71 -7.37 -16.03
N SER A 144 -10.48 -6.32 -15.23
CA SER A 144 -10.07 -4.99 -15.67
C SER A 144 -8.55 -4.87 -15.74
N ALA A 145 -8.03 -4.60 -16.94
CA ALA A 145 -6.60 -4.36 -17.15
C ALA A 145 -6.08 -3.16 -16.34
N ASP A 146 -6.90 -2.13 -16.14
CA ASP A 146 -6.54 -0.95 -15.34
C ASP A 146 -6.35 -1.30 -13.86
N VAL A 147 -7.15 -2.24 -13.34
CA VAL A 147 -6.99 -2.73 -11.97
C VAL A 147 -5.70 -3.54 -11.87
N ARG A 148 -5.48 -4.52 -12.77
CA ARG A 148 -4.25 -5.32 -12.80
C ARG A 148 -2.99 -4.46 -12.88
N GLN A 149 -2.95 -3.51 -13.81
CA GLN A 149 -1.80 -2.61 -13.98
C GLN A 149 -1.57 -1.74 -12.73
N THR A 150 -2.64 -1.26 -12.10
CA THR A 150 -2.53 -0.49 -10.86
C THR A 150 -1.98 -1.37 -9.74
N THR A 151 -2.47 -2.61 -9.62
CA THR A 151 -2.01 -3.60 -8.63
C THR A 151 -0.51 -3.89 -8.76
N PHE A 152 0.01 -4.06 -9.98
CA PHE A 152 1.46 -4.22 -10.18
C PHE A 152 2.24 -3.01 -9.64
N ARG A 153 1.75 -1.77 -9.82
CA ARG A 153 2.39 -0.59 -9.22
C ARG A 153 2.33 -0.61 -7.70
N VAL A 154 1.22 -1.06 -7.10
CA VAL A 154 1.13 -1.22 -5.64
C VAL A 154 2.16 -2.24 -5.14
N LEU A 155 2.29 -3.38 -5.82
CA LEU A 155 3.28 -4.41 -5.48
C LEU A 155 4.71 -3.89 -5.62
N GLU A 156 5.01 -3.14 -6.69
CA GLU A 156 6.30 -2.49 -6.86
C GLU A 156 6.61 -1.58 -5.67
N THR A 157 5.67 -0.70 -5.31
CA THR A 157 5.81 0.19 -4.16
C THR A 157 5.97 -0.59 -2.85
N LEU A 158 5.18 -1.64 -2.63
CA LEU A 158 5.22 -2.51 -1.44
C LEU A 158 6.60 -3.15 -1.26
N PHE A 159 7.13 -3.79 -2.30
CA PHE A 159 8.45 -4.44 -2.25
C PHE A 159 9.61 -3.46 -2.32
N SER A 160 9.34 -2.18 -2.56
CA SER A 160 10.32 -1.09 -2.42
C SER A 160 10.42 -0.53 -1.00
N LEU A 161 9.53 -0.92 -0.09
CA LEU A 161 9.48 -0.33 1.25
C LEU A 161 10.72 -0.73 2.08
N PRO A 162 11.30 0.21 2.85
CA PRO A 162 12.36 -0.12 3.80
C PRO A 162 11.90 -1.17 4.83
N GLY A 163 12.74 -2.17 5.08
CA GLY A 163 12.47 -3.20 6.10
C GLY A 163 11.45 -4.27 5.70
N ILE A 164 11.00 -4.29 4.43
CA ILE A 164 9.97 -5.23 3.96
C ILE A 164 10.37 -6.72 4.08
N SER A 165 11.67 -7.02 4.05
CA SER A 165 12.21 -8.38 4.28
C SER A 165 11.88 -8.92 5.69
N SER A 166 11.68 -8.04 6.67
CA SER A 166 11.28 -8.45 8.03
C SER A 166 9.77 -8.69 8.17
N VAL A 167 8.97 -8.26 7.17
CA VAL A 167 7.50 -8.35 7.20
C VAL A 167 7.01 -9.68 6.66
N PHE A 168 7.65 -10.18 5.60
CA PHE A 168 7.24 -11.38 4.87
C PHE A 168 8.25 -12.52 5.03
N PRO A 169 7.81 -13.70 5.51
CA PRO A 169 8.66 -14.89 5.53
C PRO A 169 9.08 -15.32 4.11
N SER A 170 10.23 -15.98 3.99
CA SER A 170 10.75 -16.53 2.74
C SER A 170 9.73 -17.36 1.95
N ALA A 171 8.94 -18.20 2.62
CA ALA A 171 7.89 -18.98 1.97
C ALA A 171 6.86 -18.10 1.24
N VAL A 172 6.41 -17.03 1.87
CA VAL A 172 5.46 -16.07 1.27
C VAL A 172 6.08 -15.36 0.07
N LEU A 173 7.37 -15.01 0.15
CA LEU A 173 8.07 -14.39 -0.97
C LEU A 173 8.21 -15.34 -2.17
N LYS A 174 8.47 -16.64 -1.92
CA LYS A 174 8.51 -17.68 -2.95
C LYS A 174 7.15 -17.87 -3.62
N ASP A 175 6.09 -18.02 -2.84
CA ASP A 175 4.72 -18.13 -3.36
C ASP A 175 4.33 -16.89 -4.20
N THR A 176 4.76 -15.70 -3.76
CA THR A 176 4.55 -14.44 -4.51
C THR A 176 5.26 -14.47 -5.85
N VAL A 177 6.52 -14.93 -5.89
CA VAL A 177 7.30 -15.05 -7.12
C VAL A 177 6.65 -16.04 -8.07
N GLU A 178 6.29 -17.23 -7.60
CA GLU A 178 5.62 -18.25 -8.42
C GLU A 178 4.34 -17.70 -9.06
N LEU A 179 3.51 -16.96 -8.31
CA LEU A 179 2.32 -16.34 -8.88
C LEU A 179 2.67 -15.26 -9.91
N LEU A 180 3.66 -14.40 -9.63
CA LEU A 180 4.10 -13.37 -10.58
C LEU A 180 4.66 -13.96 -11.88
N LEU A 181 5.31 -15.14 -11.82
CA LEU A 181 5.81 -15.84 -13.00
C LEU A 181 4.68 -16.27 -13.94
N VAL A 182 3.50 -16.62 -13.40
CA VAL A 182 2.31 -16.94 -14.22
C VAL A 182 1.87 -15.75 -15.08
N HIS A 183 2.09 -14.53 -14.60
CA HIS A 183 1.72 -13.31 -15.32
C HIS A 183 2.81 -12.78 -16.27
N LEU A 184 3.97 -13.46 -16.42
CA LEU A 184 5.05 -13.00 -17.31
C LEU A 184 4.62 -12.91 -18.79
N ASP A 185 3.69 -13.77 -19.20
CA ASP A 185 3.14 -13.79 -20.56
C ASP A 185 1.99 -12.77 -20.76
N GLU A 186 1.61 -12.01 -19.73
CA GLU A 186 0.65 -10.92 -19.89
C GLU A 186 1.23 -9.77 -20.73
N GLN A 187 0.33 -8.98 -21.34
CA GLN A 187 0.61 -7.85 -22.26
C GLN A 187 1.89 -7.07 -21.95
N GLU A 188 2.62 -6.62 -22.99
CA GLU A 188 3.91 -5.89 -22.90
C GLU A 188 3.96 -4.76 -21.84
N CYS A 189 2.81 -4.14 -21.53
CA CYS A 189 2.72 -3.04 -20.56
C CYS A 189 2.88 -3.46 -19.09
N ALA A 190 2.69 -4.75 -18.74
CA ALA A 190 2.85 -5.28 -17.38
C ALA A 190 4.21 -5.94 -17.17
N TYR A 191 4.81 -6.51 -18.22
CA TYR A 191 6.09 -7.22 -18.18
C TYR A 191 7.21 -6.40 -17.51
N GLY A 192 7.31 -5.11 -17.84
CA GLY A 192 8.30 -4.21 -17.22
C GLY A 192 8.14 -4.09 -15.70
N LEU A 193 6.90 -3.97 -15.21
CA LEU A 193 6.63 -3.88 -13.77
C LEU A 193 6.89 -5.22 -13.07
N ILE A 194 6.49 -6.34 -13.69
CA ILE A 194 6.74 -7.68 -13.13
C ILE A 194 8.24 -7.89 -12.94
N ASN A 195 9.07 -7.60 -13.94
CA ASN A 195 10.52 -7.72 -13.82
C ASN A 195 11.12 -6.84 -12.72
N ILE A 196 10.62 -5.61 -12.55
CA ILE A 196 11.06 -4.73 -11.46
C ILE A 196 10.69 -5.36 -10.11
N ILE A 197 9.47 -5.88 -9.97
CA ILE A 197 9.01 -6.54 -8.73
C ILE A 197 9.86 -7.77 -8.43
N LEU A 198 10.06 -8.66 -9.40
CA LEU A 198 10.88 -9.87 -9.24
C LEU A 198 12.31 -9.54 -8.81
N ASN A 199 12.93 -8.52 -9.40
CA ASN A 199 14.26 -8.04 -9.00
C ASN A 199 14.26 -7.44 -7.58
N ARG A 200 13.19 -6.77 -7.16
CA ARG A 200 13.09 -6.29 -5.78
C ARG A 200 12.97 -7.46 -4.81
N ILE A 201 12.15 -8.46 -5.11
CA ILE A 201 11.95 -9.63 -4.26
C ILE A 201 13.23 -10.48 -4.17
N SER A 202 13.97 -10.68 -5.27
CA SER A 202 15.22 -11.46 -5.26
C SER A 202 16.29 -10.86 -4.35
N LYS A 203 16.27 -9.54 -4.14
CA LYS A 203 17.17 -8.86 -3.20
C LYS A 203 16.77 -9.05 -1.73
N LEU A 204 15.55 -9.53 -1.46
CA LEU A 204 15.07 -9.80 -0.10
C LEU A 204 15.44 -11.20 0.38
N ASP A 205 15.61 -12.15 -0.55
CA ASP A 205 15.94 -13.55 -0.26
C ASP A 205 16.78 -14.15 -1.40
N PHE A 206 18.00 -14.58 -1.08
CA PHE A 206 18.96 -15.11 -2.07
C PHE A 206 18.47 -16.41 -2.74
N GLU A 207 17.62 -17.20 -2.09
CA GLU A 207 17.04 -18.40 -2.69
C GLU A 207 16.09 -18.06 -3.84
N ILE A 208 15.50 -16.86 -3.83
CA ILE A 208 14.62 -16.40 -4.90
C ILE A 208 15.42 -16.06 -6.16
N GLU A 209 16.60 -15.49 -6.03
CA GLU A 209 17.48 -15.25 -7.18
C GLU A 209 17.77 -16.54 -7.94
N LYS A 210 18.01 -17.64 -7.21
CA LYS A 210 18.20 -18.96 -7.81
C LYS A 210 16.95 -19.46 -8.55
N ILE A 211 15.77 -19.32 -7.94
CA ILE A 211 14.48 -19.70 -8.57
C ILE A 211 14.29 -18.94 -9.89
N LEU A 212 14.59 -17.64 -9.92
CA LEU A 212 14.44 -16.82 -11.13
C LEU A 212 15.41 -17.23 -12.23
N ILE A 213 16.64 -17.58 -11.88
CA ILE A 213 17.63 -18.12 -12.84
C ILE A 213 17.16 -19.45 -13.42
N GLU A 214 16.61 -20.35 -12.60
CA GLU A 214 16.06 -21.65 -13.05
C GLU A 214 14.88 -21.48 -14.02
N HIS A 215 14.08 -20.43 -13.85
CA HIS A 215 12.98 -20.07 -14.76
C HIS A 215 13.43 -19.23 -15.98
N GLY A 216 14.73 -19.00 -16.15
CA GLY A 216 15.26 -18.23 -17.28
C GLY A 216 14.92 -16.73 -17.25
N VAL A 217 14.52 -16.19 -16.09
CA VAL A 217 14.16 -14.77 -15.95
C VAL A 217 15.44 -13.94 -15.86
N GLY A 218 15.74 -13.20 -16.93
CA GLY A 218 16.89 -12.29 -16.99
C GLY A 218 16.67 -11.05 -16.13
N LEU A 219 17.22 -11.04 -14.91
CA LEU A 219 17.20 -9.86 -14.03
C LEU A 219 18.03 -8.72 -14.64
N GLN A 220 17.36 -7.71 -15.19
CA GLN A 220 18.03 -6.49 -15.66
C GLN A 220 18.45 -5.62 -14.46
N PRO A 221 19.65 -5.01 -14.47
CA PRO A 221 20.03 -4.06 -13.43
C PRO A 221 19.09 -2.84 -13.46
N ILE A 222 18.47 -2.52 -12.31
CA ILE A 222 17.65 -1.31 -12.16
C ILE A 222 18.61 -0.12 -12.04
N ASN A 223 18.57 0.81 -13.00
CA ASN A 223 19.23 2.10 -12.85
C ASN A 223 18.55 2.86 -11.70
N THR A 224 19.26 2.98 -10.57
CA THR A 224 18.86 3.75 -9.39
C THR A 224 18.92 5.25 -9.64
#